data_AF-A0A955ETN0-F1
#
_entry.id   AF-A0A955ETN0-F1
#
_cell.length_a   1.000
_cell.length_b   1.000
_cell.length_c   1.000
_cell.angle_alpha   90.00
_cell.angle_beta   90.00
_cell.angle_gamma   90.00
#
_symmetry.space_group_name_H-M   'P 1'
#
loop_
_entity.id
_entity.type
_entity.pdbx_description
1 polymer ?
#
loop_
_entity_poly.entity_id
_entity_poly.type
_entity_poly.pdbx_seq_one_letter_code
_entity_poly.pdbx_strand_id
1 'polypeptide(L)'
;MPKISKTKQLQIVAHHEAGHAVVDLAFGRTPHSITIKPRGDTLGLCSGEDNLIGDITNGDLEPMLVSLYAGRAAADHFAPEEAEANALGASGDDEAAARLLRFWVGDTGQAEIDCRARAAEIVRERWAAVEAIAAALLERTRIDGLEADLLADMAEGRIAPEQLADWRHFMGLPQSSRHRVPSGWVDIEFVAPDDGNA
;
A
#
# COMPACT_ATOMS: atom_id res chain seq x y z
N MET A 1 13.44 -16.94 -20.07
CA MET A 1 13.13 -16.59 -18.67
C MET A 1 11.86 -17.32 -18.27
N PRO A 2 11.82 -18.01 -17.11
CA PRO A 2 10.57 -18.59 -16.61
C PRO A 2 9.52 -17.49 -16.41
N LYS A 3 8.26 -17.78 -16.74
CA LYS A 3 7.16 -16.83 -16.55
C LYS A 3 6.79 -16.76 -15.07
N ILE A 4 6.68 -15.56 -14.51
CA ILE A 4 6.17 -15.33 -13.14
C ILE A 4 4.79 -15.96 -13.03
N SER A 5 4.53 -16.68 -11.93
CA SER A 5 3.21 -17.26 -11.69
C SER A 5 2.15 -16.18 -11.48
N LYS A 6 0.91 -16.42 -11.91
CA LYS A 6 -0.20 -15.47 -11.71
C LYS A 6 -0.39 -15.08 -10.24
N THR A 7 -0.21 -16.03 -9.33
CA THR A 7 -0.32 -15.79 -7.88
C THR A 7 0.76 -14.82 -7.40
N LYS A 8 2.03 -15.05 -7.78
CA LYS A 8 3.13 -14.17 -7.41
C LYS A 8 2.96 -12.78 -8.04
N GLN A 9 2.50 -12.68 -9.28
CA GLN A 9 2.16 -11.40 -9.92
C GLN A 9 1.08 -10.65 -9.12
N LEU A 10 0.02 -11.32 -8.70
CA LEU A 10 -1.04 -10.70 -7.91
C LEU A 10 -0.54 -10.22 -6.54
N GLN A 11 0.36 -10.99 -5.90
CA GLN A 11 1.01 -10.57 -4.66
C GLN A 11 1.89 -9.34 -4.87
N ILE A 12 2.68 -9.28 -5.95
CA ILE A 12 3.49 -8.11 -6.30
C ILE A 12 2.59 -6.88 -6.46
N VAL A 13 1.49 -6.99 -7.21
CA VAL A 13 0.52 -5.90 -7.37
C VAL A 13 -0.08 -5.48 -6.04
N ALA A 14 -0.46 -6.41 -5.17
CA ALA A 14 -1.00 -6.07 -3.85
C ALA A 14 0.00 -5.30 -2.97
N HIS A 15 1.28 -5.67 -2.98
CA HIS A 15 2.31 -4.94 -2.25
C HIS A 15 2.59 -3.58 -2.89
N HIS A 16 2.55 -3.47 -4.21
CA HIS A 16 2.68 -2.22 -4.94
C HIS A 16 1.58 -1.22 -4.54
N GLU A 17 0.31 -1.62 -4.60
CA GLU A 17 -0.81 -0.77 -4.19
C GLU A 17 -0.78 -0.41 -2.70
N ALA A 18 -0.36 -1.37 -1.85
CA ALA A 18 -0.17 -1.12 -0.43
C ALA A 18 0.97 -0.11 -0.15
N GLY A 19 2.03 -0.12 -0.96
CA GLY A 19 3.14 0.85 -0.86
C GLY A 19 2.66 2.29 -1.03
N HIS A 20 1.85 2.56 -2.07
CA HIS A 20 1.22 3.87 -2.26
C HIS A 20 0.38 4.28 -1.04
N ALA A 21 -0.50 3.38 -0.58
CA ALA A 21 -1.40 3.64 0.53
C ALA A 21 -0.65 4.00 1.82
N VAL A 22 0.37 3.22 2.18
CA VAL A 22 1.16 3.44 3.41
C VAL A 22 1.92 4.76 3.38
N VAL A 23 2.47 5.13 2.22
CA VAL A 23 3.15 6.42 2.09
C VAL A 23 2.16 7.58 2.12
N ASP A 24 1.00 7.47 1.48
CA ASP A 24 -0.06 8.48 1.60
C ASP A 24 -0.48 8.70 3.06
N LEU A 25 -0.72 7.61 3.80
CA LEU A 25 -1.05 7.66 5.22
C LEU A 25 0.08 8.26 6.06
N ALA A 26 1.36 8.02 5.71
CA ALA A 26 2.51 8.63 6.38
C ALA A 26 2.54 10.16 6.24
N PHE A 27 1.96 10.69 5.17
CA PHE A 27 1.79 12.12 4.95
C PHE A 27 0.42 12.64 5.42
N GLY A 28 -0.36 11.84 6.15
CA GLY A 28 -1.69 12.22 6.63
C GLY A 28 -2.75 12.31 5.54
N ARG A 29 -2.52 11.67 4.39
CA ARG A 29 -3.50 11.58 3.30
C ARG A 29 -4.16 10.22 3.32
N THR A 30 -5.47 10.20 3.49
CA THR A 30 -6.24 8.96 3.44
C THR A 30 -6.73 8.73 2.00
N PRO A 31 -6.31 7.66 1.32
CA PRO A 31 -6.86 7.32 0.01
C PRO A 31 -8.37 7.09 0.09
N HIS A 32 -9.12 7.33 -0.99
CA HIS A 32 -10.55 6.96 -1.01
C HIS A 32 -10.73 5.45 -1.13
N SER A 33 -9.95 4.81 -1.98
CA SER A 33 -9.98 3.36 -2.19
C SER A 33 -8.67 2.84 -2.73
N ILE A 34 -8.35 1.60 -2.38
CA ILE A 34 -7.20 0.85 -2.90
C ILE A 34 -7.71 -0.44 -3.54
N THR A 35 -7.20 -0.79 -4.73
CA THR A 35 -7.69 -1.95 -5.49
C THR A 35 -6.60 -2.62 -6.31
N ILE A 36 -6.64 -3.96 -6.36
CA ILE A 36 -5.78 -4.78 -7.25
C ILE A 36 -6.55 -5.30 -8.48
N LYS A 37 -7.79 -4.83 -8.70
CA LYS A 37 -8.51 -5.08 -9.97
C LYS A 37 -7.80 -4.37 -11.12
N PRO A 38 -7.48 -5.08 -12.22
CA PRO A 38 -6.97 -4.44 -13.43
C PRO A 38 -7.98 -3.41 -13.97
N ARG A 39 -7.50 -2.21 -14.31
CA ARG A 39 -8.22 -1.20 -15.09
C ARG A 39 -7.40 -0.90 -16.35
N GLY A 40 -7.86 -1.37 -17.51
CA GLY A 40 -7.11 -1.16 -18.76
C GLY A 40 -5.66 -1.66 -18.67
N ASP A 41 -4.70 -0.80 -19.01
CA ASP A 41 -3.25 -1.08 -18.96
C ASP A 41 -2.61 -0.90 -17.56
N THR A 42 -3.42 -0.59 -16.53
CA THR A 42 -2.94 -0.39 -15.14
C THR A 42 -3.49 -1.50 -14.22
N LEU A 43 -2.63 -2.08 -13.37
CA LEU A 43 -2.96 -3.26 -12.54
C LEU A 43 -3.57 -2.92 -11.16
N GLY A 44 -3.68 -1.64 -10.81
CA GLY A 44 -4.35 -1.17 -9.60
C GLY A 44 -4.43 0.36 -9.56
N LEU A 45 -5.11 0.90 -8.53
CA LEU A 45 -5.28 2.34 -8.34
C LEU A 45 -5.50 2.65 -6.84
N CYS A 46 -4.61 3.48 -6.29
CA CYS A 46 -4.83 4.24 -5.06
C CYS A 46 -5.33 5.64 -5.46
N SER A 47 -6.61 5.95 -5.25
CA SER A 47 -7.15 7.28 -5.57
C SER A 47 -7.22 8.15 -4.32
N GLY A 48 -6.26 9.06 -4.15
CA GLY A 48 -6.45 10.29 -3.38
C GLY A 48 -7.21 11.31 -4.23
N GLU A 49 -8.00 12.18 -3.59
CA GLU A 49 -8.90 13.18 -4.17
C GLU A 49 -8.54 13.70 -5.57
N ASP A 50 -9.57 13.80 -6.43
CA ASP A 50 -9.58 14.63 -7.64
C ASP A 50 -9.39 16.11 -7.28
N ASN A 51 -8.22 16.49 -6.76
CA ASN A 51 -7.89 17.88 -6.55
C ASN A 51 -7.53 18.48 -7.90
N LEU A 52 -8.59 19.07 -8.48
CA LEU A 52 -8.57 20.20 -9.39
C LEU A 52 -7.18 20.86 -9.39
N ILE A 53 -6.55 20.88 -10.56
CA ILE A 53 -5.23 21.44 -10.89
C ILE A 53 -5.03 22.91 -10.41
N GLY A 54 -6.03 23.53 -9.78
CA GLY A 54 -6.02 24.89 -9.27
C GLY A 54 -5.47 25.11 -7.86
N ASP A 55 -5.40 24.11 -6.97
CA ASP A 55 -5.08 24.33 -5.54
C ASP A 55 -3.90 23.48 -4.99
N ILE A 56 -3.15 22.78 -5.84
CA ILE A 56 -1.95 22.03 -5.39
C ILE A 56 -0.87 23.04 -4.99
N THR A 57 -0.53 23.09 -3.69
CA THR A 57 0.57 23.93 -3.21
C THR A 57 1.91 23.21 -3.38
N ASN A 58 3.02 23.95 -3.37
CA ASN A 58 4.35 23.33 -3.41
C ASN A 58 4.60 22.32 -2.27
N GLY A 59 3.88 22.45 -1.14
CA GLY A 59 3.97 21.52 -0.01
C GLY A 59 3.34 20.15 -0.29
N ASP A 60 2.44 20.05 -1.26
CA ASP A 60 1.75 18.80 -1.60
C ASP A 60 2.52 17.96 -2.64
N LEU A 61 3.43 18.60 -3.39
CA LEU A 61 4.15 17.99 -4.51
C LEU A 61 5.14 16.91 -4.07
N GLU A 62 5.95 17.18 -3.04
CA GLU A 62 6.90 16.19 -2.50
C GLU A 62 6.17 14.93 -1.98
N PRO A 63 5.16 15.04 -1.09
CA PRO A 63 4.37 13.88 -0.68
C PRO A 63 3.78 13.09 -1.86
N MET A 64 3.28 13.76 -2.91
CA MET A 64 2.75 13.08 -4.11
C MET A 64 3.85 12.32 -4.86
N LEU A 65 5.03 12.92 -5.03
CA LEU A 65 6.18 12.28 -5.67
C LEU A 65 6.67 11.05 -4.90
N VAL A 66 6.82 11.18 -3.58
CA VAL A 66 7.25 10.08 -2.72
C VAL A 66 6.23 8.93 -2.79
N SER A 67 4.93 9.24 -2.83
CA SER A 67 3.90 8.22 -3.01
C SER A 67 4.01 7.50 -4.35
N LEU A 68 4.24 8.21 -5.47
CA LEU A 68 4.41 7.60 -6.80
C LEU A 68 5.58 6.58 -6.83
N TYR A 69 6.66 6.81 -6.09
CA TYR A 69 7.77 5.87 -6.02
C TYR A 69 7.55 4.71 -5.03
N ALA A 70 6.55 4.81 -4.16
CA ALA A 70 6.31 3.86 -3.08
C ALA A 70 5.87 2.48 -3.57
N GLY A 71 5.05 2.42 -4.63
CA GLY A 71 4.57 1.15 -5.17
C GLY A 71 5.71 0.27 -5.66
N ARG A 72 6.68 0.86 -6.36
CA ARG A 72 7.88 0.12 -6.77
C ARG A 72 8.72 -0.33 -5.58
N ALA A 73 8.95 0.56 -4.62
CA ALA A 73 9.75 0.26 -3.44
C ALA A 73 9.16 -0.93 -2.66
N ALA A 74 7.84 -0.99 -2.49
CA ALA A 74 7.16 -2.09 -1.81
C ALA A 74 7.22 -3.40 -2.62
N ALA A 75 7.05 -3.33 -3.94
CA ALA A 75 7.19 -4.50 -4.82
C ALA A 75 8.61 -5.10 -4.78
N ASP A 76 9.65 -4.26 -4.83
CA ASP A 76 11.04 -4.70 -4.73
C ASP A 76 11.38 -5.26 -3.34
N HIS A 77 10.81 -4.70 -2.28
CA HIS A 77 10.98 -5.25 -0.94
C HIS A 77 10.33 -6.64 -0.81
N PHE A 78 9.15 -6.84 -1.42
CA PHE A 78 8.44 -8.14 -1.42
C PHE A 78 9.10 -9.21 -2.30
N ALA A 79 9.53 -8.82 -3.50
CA ALA A 79 10.02 -9.72 -4.55
C ALA A 79 11.26 -9.13 -5.25
N PRO A 80 12.40 -9.03 -4.54
CA PRO A 80 13.62 -8.43 -5.10
C PRO A 80 14.16 -9.21 -6.32
N GLU A 81 13.86 -10.51 -6.41
CA GLU A 81 14.20 -11.36 -7.56
C GLU A 81 13.46 -10.96 -8.85
N GLU A 82 12.37 -10.18 -8.74
CA GLU A 82 11.54 -9.71 -9.85
C GLU A 82 11.77 -8.22 -10.19
N ALA A 83 12.90 -7.64 -9.77
CA ALA A 83 13.18 -6.20 -9.94
C ALA A 83 12.97 -5.68 -11.38
N GLU A 84 13.34 -6.44 -12.41
CA GLU A 84 13.07 -6.01 -13.80
C GLU A 84 11.57 -5.92 -14.11
N ALA A 85 10.77 -6.89 -13.66
CA ALA A 85 9.33 -6.90 -13.87
C ALA A 85 8.64 -5.82 -13.02
N ASN A 86 9.09 -5.62 -11.79
CA ASN A 86 8.61 -4.56 -10.92
C ASN A 86 8.87 -3.18 -11.55
N ALA A 87 10.01 -3.00 -12.24
CA ALA A 87 10.34 -1.78 -12.98
C ALA A 87 9.36 -1.49 -14.10
N LEU A 88 9.06 -2.51 -14.91
CA LEU A 88 8.10 -2.39 -15.98
C LEU A 88 6.69 -2.08 -15.43
N GLY A 89 6.32 -2.70 -14.30
CA GLY A 89 5.05 -2.49 -13.62
C GLY A 89 4.85 -1.08 -13.06
N ALA A 90 5.93 -0.41 -12.66
CA ALA A 90 5.91 0.95 -12.12
C ALA A 90 6.13 2.06 -13.16
N SER A 91 6.20 1.72 -14.45
CA SER A 91 6.49 2.69 -15.51
C SER A 91 5.48 3.85 -15.57
N GLY A 92 4.19 3.58 -15.30
CA GLY A 92 3.15 4.61 -15.24
C GLY A 92 3.37 5.62 -14.09
N ASP A 93 3.82 5.15 -12.93
CA ASP A 93 4.13 6.00 -11.78
C ASP A 93 5.38 6.83 -12.03
N ASP A 94 6.42 6.22 -12.61
CA ASP A 94 7.65 6.92 -13.00
C ASP A 94 7.36 8.02 -14.03
N GLU A 95 6.49 7.78 -15.01
CA GLU A 95 6.07 8.80 -15.98
C GLU A 95 5.27 9.94 -15.33
N ALA A 96 4.38 9.61 -14.38
CA ALA A 96 3.63 10.60 -13.60
C ALA A 96 4.57 11.44 -12.73
N ALA A 97 5.52 10.80 -12.05
CA ALA A 97 6.50 11.46 -11.20
C ALA A 97 7.41 12.38 -12.03
N ALA A 98 7.86 11.94 -13.20
CA ALA A 98 8.66 12.76 -14.11
C ALA A 98 7.90 14.02 -14.58
N ARG A 99 6.58 13.94 -14.82
CA ARG A 99 5.77 15.12 -15.13
C ARG A 99 5.69 16.08 -13.95
N LEU A 100 5.48 15.54 -12.75
CA LEU A 100 5.34 16.31 -11.53
C LEU A 100 6.65 16.97 -11.10
N LEU A 101 7.78 16.26 -11.22
CA LEU A 101 9.13 16.79 -10.99
C LEU A 101 9.43 18.00 -11.86
N ARG A 102 9.12 17.95 -13.17
CA ARG A 102 9.33 19.10 -14.07
C ARG A 102 8.49 20.31 -13.72
N PHE A 103 7.34 20.11 -13.08
CA PHE A 103 6.50 21.20 -12.60
C PHE A 103 7.02 21.77 -11.28
N TRP A 104 7.51 20.91 -10.38
CA TRP A 104 8.01 21.30 -9.06
C TRP A 104 9.39 21.96 -9.12
N VAL A 105 10.33 21.37 -9.85
CA VAL A 105 11.73 21.79 -9.94
C VAL A 105 12.24 21.76 -11.38
N GLY A 106 13.07 22.74 -11.75
CA GLY A 106 13.66 22.82 -13.09
C GLY A 106 14.77 21.77 -13.35
N ASP A 107 15.54 21.42 -12.32
CA ASP A 107 16.53 20.35 -12.34
C ASP A 107 16.03 19.20 -11.46
N THR A 108 15.73 18.06 -12.09
CA THR A 108 14.94 16.98 -11.46
C THR A 108 15.81 15.87 -10.87
N GLY A 109 17.11 15.83 -11.18
CA GLY A 109 17.96 14.66 -10.89
C GLY A 109 18.08 14.34 -9.40
N GLN A 110 18.47 15.34 -8.59
CA GLN A 110 18.61 15.14 -7.14
C GLN A 110 17.26 14.93 -6.46
N ALA A 111 16.23 15.70 -6.86
CA ALA A 111 14.89 15.59 -6.30
C ALA A 111 14.28 14.19 -6.52
N GLU A 112 14.48 13.60 -7.70
CA GLU A 112 14.06 12.22 -7.97
C GLU A 112 14.76 11.22 -7.05
N ILE A 113 16.08 11.33 -6.88
CA ILE A 113 16.85 10.44 -5.99
C ILE A 113 16.33 10.55 -4.56
N ASP A 114 16.13 11.77 -4.06
CA ASP A 114 15.66 12.03 -2.70
C ASP A 114 14.26 11.47 -2.48
N CYS A 115 13.32 11.70 -3.43
CA CYS A 115 11.97 11.18 -3.33
C CYS A 115 11.94 9.64 -3.37
N ARG A 116 12.74 8.99 -4.23
CA ARG A 116 12.86 7.52 -4.28
C ARG A 116 13.43 6.96 -2.97
N ALA A 117 14.49 7.58 -2.45
CA ALA A 117 15.10 7.18 -1.18
C ALA A 117 14.11 7.30 -0.02
N ARG A 118 13.36 8.41 0.04
CA ARG A 118 12.34 8.64 1.05
C ARG A 118 11.19 7.63 0.98
N ALA A 119 10.74 7.28 -0.23
CA ALA A 119 9.72 6.27 -0.43
C ALA A 119 10.17 4.90 0.09
N ALA A 120 11.40 4.49 -0.28
CA ALA A 120 11.99 3.23 0.18
C ALA A 120 12.18 3.19 1.70
N GLU A 121 12.58 4.31 2.31
CA GLU A 121 12.71 4.42 3.77
C GLU A 121 11.37 4.22 4.47
N ILE A 122 10.32 4.95 4.06
CA ILE A 122 8.98 4.84 4.67
C ILE A 122 8.44 3.41 4.51
N VAL A 123 8.55 2.83 3.30
CA VAL A 123 8.09 1.46 3.03
C VAL A 123 8.80 0.45 3.93
N ARG A 124 10.12 0.57 4.09
CA ARG A 124 10.91 -0.32 4.95
C ARG A 124 10.53 -0.17 6.43
N GLU A 125 10.33 1.06 6.90
CA GLU A 125 9.99 1.34 8.31
C GLU A 125 8.57 0.92 8.66
N ARG A 126 7.65 1.02 7.70
CA ARG A 126 6.22 0.71 7.85
C ARG A 126 5.83 -0.60 7.16
N TRP A 127 6.78 -1.55 7.05
CA TRP A 127 6.58 -2.79 6.31
C TRP A 127 5.39 -3.62 6.83
N ALA A 128 5.19 -3.67 8.15
CA ALA A 128 4.06 -4.38 8.75
C ALA A 128 2.70 -3.84 8.27
N ALA A 129 2.58 -2.52 8.07
CA ALA A 129 1.38 -1.91 7.51
C ALA A 129 1.20 -2.26 6.02
N VAL A 130 2.30 -2.30 5.25
CA VAL A 130 2.27 -2.72 3.84
C VAL A 130 1.76 -4.17 3.74
N GLU A 131 2.27 -5.08 4.57
CA GLU A 131 1.83 -6.47 4.60
C GLU A 131 0.35 -6.62 4.98
N ALA A 132 -0.11 -5.88 6.00
CA ALA A 132 -1.51 -5.91 6.44
C ALA A 132 -2.48 -5.44 5.35
N ILE A 133 -2.15 -4.34 4.67
CA ILE A 133 -2.96 -3.81 3.56
C ILE A 133 -2.91 -4.75 2.35
N ALA A 134 -1.72 -5.26 1.98
CA ALA A 134 -1.58 -6.20 0.88
C ALA A 134 -2.37 -7.50 1.12
N ALA A 135 -2.35 -8.03 2.35
CA ALA A 135 -3.13 -9.21 2.73
C ALA A 135 -4.64 -8.95 2.58
N ALA A 136 -5.11 -7.80 3.06
CA ALA A 136 -6.51 -7.40 2.91
C ALA A 136 -6.94 -7.25 1.43
N LEU A 137 -6.06 -6.69 0.59
CA LEU A 137 -6.28 -6.59 -0.85
C LEU A 137 -6.31 -7.97 -1.52
N LEU A 138 -5.45 -8.90 -1.13
CA LEU A 138 -5.46 -10.26 -1.68
C LEU A 138 -6.74 -11.03 -1.32
N GLU A 139 -7.31 -10.76 -0.14
CA GLU A 139 -8.56 -11.37 0.30
C GLU A 139 -9.78 -10.76 -0.41
N ARG A 140 -9.85 -9.43 -0.52
CA ARG A 140 -11.08 -8.71 -0.91
C ARG A 140 -10.98 -7.92 -2.20
N THR A 141 -9.81 -7.91 -2.84
CA THR A 141 -9.48 -7.21 -4.08
C THR A 141 -9.54 -5.68 -4.01
N ARG A 142 -10.34 -5.12 -3.10
CA ARG A 142 -10.49 -3.69 -2.83
C ARG A 142 -10.76 -3.47 -1.34
N ILE A 143 -10.19 -2.40 -0.81
CA ILE A 143 -10.52 -1.83 0.50
C ILE A 143 -10.68 -0.30 0.37
N ASP A 144 -11.40 0.33 1.30
CA ASP A 144 -11.39 1.79 1.41
C ASP A 144 -10.19 2.27 2.24
N GLY A 145 -9.87 3.57 2.19
CA GLY A 145 -8.70 4.06 2.92
C GLY A 145 -8.87 4.21 4.42
N LEU A 146 -10.09 4.28 4.95
CA LEU A 146 -10.28 4.24 6.41
C LEU A 146 -9.92 2.86 6.94
N GLU A 147 -10.32 1.81 6.22
CA GLU A 147 -9.89 0.47 6.55
C GLU A 147 -8.37 0.31 6.43
N ALA A 148 -7.75 0.89 5.40
CA ALA A 148 -6.30 0.85 5.22
C ALA A 148 -5.57 1.54 6.39
N ASP A 149 -6.09 2.67 6.86
CA ASP A 149 -5.55 3.40 8.01
C ASP A 149 -5.64 2.56 9.29
N LEU A 150 -6.81 1.96 9.57
CA LEU A 150 -6.99 1.06 10.71
C LEU A 150 -6.10 -0.19 10.61
N LEU A 151 -5.91 -0.76 9.42
CA LEU A 151 -5.00 -1.87 9.20
C LEU A 151 -3.54 -1.47 9.49
N ALA A 152 -3.11 -0.30 9.04
CA ALA A 152 -1.78 0.23 9.30
C ALA A 152 -1.58 0.50 10.81
N ASP A 153 -2.54 1.13 11.46
CA ASP A 153 -2.52 1.39 12.90
C ASP A 153 -2.47 0.11 13.71
N MET A 154 -3.26 -0.90 13.34
CA MET A 154 -3.25 -2.20 14.01
C MET A 154 -1.90 -2.91 13.83
N ALA A 155 -1.36 -2.91 12.61
CA ALA A 155 -0.06 -3.53 12.31
C ALA A 155 1.10 -2.87 13.06
N GLU A 156 0.96 -1.57 13.38
CA GLU A 156 1.94 -0.78 14.11
C GLU A 156 1.66 -0.73 15.62
N GLY A 157 0.66 -1.47 16.11
CA GLY A 157 0.30 -1.56 17.53
C GLY A 157 -0.32 -0.29 18.10
N ARG A 158 -0.81 0.62 17.27
CA ARG A 158 -1.52 1.85 17.69
C ARG A 158 -2.97 1.59 18.12
N ILE A 159 -3.60 0.56 17.56
CA ILE A 159 -4.94 0.13 17.94
C ILE A 159 -4.98 -1.39 18.20
N ALA A 160 -5.96 -1.82 18.97
CA ALA A 160 -6.20 -3.24 19.21
C ALA A 160 -7.01 -3.88 18.07
N PRO A 161 -6.86 -5.19 17.78
CA PRO A 161 -7.60 -5.88 16.73
C PRO A 161 -9.13 -5.77 16.85
N GLU A 162 -9.63 -5.67 18.09
CA GLU A 162 -11.05 -5.50 18.39
C GLU A 162 -11.60 -4.20 17.79
N GLN A 163 -10.81 -3.13 17.76
CA GLN A 163 -11.23 -1.84 17.19
C GLN A 163 -11.46 -1.94 15.68
N LEU A 164 -10.59 -2.67 14.96
CA LEU A 164 -10.79 -2.95 13.54
C LEU A 164 -12.00 -3.86 13.32
N ALA A 165 -12.18 -4.88 14.17
CA ALA A 165 -13.32 -5.80 14.09
C ALA A 165 -14.66 -5.06 14.32
N ASP A 166 -14.71 -4.16 15.29
CA ASP A 166 -15.87 -3.34 15.61
C ASP A 166 -16.21 -2.39 14.46
N TRP A 167 -15.20 -1.74 13.86
CA TRP A 167 -15.39 -0.89 12.68
C TRP A 167 -15.94 -1.69 11.50
N ARG A 168 -15.36 -2.87 11.21
CA ARG A 168 -15.87 -3.76 10.15
C ARG A 168 -17.31 -4.17 10.39
N HIS A 169 -17.65 -4.50 11.64
CA HIS A 169 -19.03 -4.83 12.02
C HIS A 169 -19.97 -3.66 11.76
N PHE A 170 -19.61 -2.46 12.21
CA PHE A 170 -20.38 -1.24 11.99
C PHE A 170 -20.61 -0.94 10.50
N MET A 171 -19.59 -1.17 9.66
CA MET A 171 -19.67 -1.00 8.21
C MET A 171 -20.36 -2.14 7.48
N GLY A 172 -20.80 -3.20 8.19
CA GLY A 172 -21.44 -4.37 7.59
C GLY A 172 -20.49 -5.24 6.75
N LEU A 173 -19.18 -5.13 6.97
CA LEU A 173 -18.18 -5.96 6.31
C LEU A 173 -18.12 -7.35 6.97
N PRO A 174 -17.90 -8.42 6.19
CA PRO A 174 -17.77 -9.75 6.75
C PRO A 174 -16.55 -9.82 7.68
N GLN A 175 -16.75 -10.39 8.87
CA GLN A 175 -15.65 -10.79 9.76
C GLN A 175 -14.91 -11.93 9.05
N SER A 176 -13.64 -11.73 8.68
CA SER A 176 -12.87 -12.69 7.86
C SER A 176 -13.01 -14.13 8.37
N SER A 177 -13.31 -15.07 7.48
CA SER A 177 -13.42 -16.48 7.82
C SER A 177 -12.03 -17.13 7.89
N ARG A 178 -11.43 -17.15 9.09
CA ARG A 178 -10.19 -17.86 9.44
C ARG A 178 -8.98 -17.53 8.55
N HIS A 179 -8.02 -16.79 9.11
CA HIS A 179 -6.67 -16.70 8.59
C HIS A 179 -6.13 -18.09 8.24
N ARG A 180 -5.90 -18.36 6.96
CA ARG A 180 -5.01 -19.44 6.53
C ARG A 180 -3.67 -18.81 6.21
N VAL A 181 -2.79 -18.79 7.20
CA VAL A 181 -1.39 -18.44 6.99
C VAL A 181 -0.82 -19.35 5.87
N PRO A 182 -0.15 -18.77 4.85
CA PRO A 182 0.56 -19.57 3.85
C PRO A 182 1.58 -20.48 4.53
N SER A 183 1.73 -21.71 4.04
CA SER A 183 2.69 -22.68 4.61
C SER A 183 4.10 -22.09 4.66
N GLY A 184 4.62 -21.87 5.88
CA GLY A 184 5.94 -21.26 6.13
C GLY A 184 5.93 -20.09 7.11
N TRP A 185 4.76 -19.57 7.47
CA TRP A 185 4.59 -18.54 8.50
C TRP A 185 4.31 -19.19 9.85
N VAL A 186 4.95 -18.71 10.91
CA VAL A 186 4.72 -19.19 12.29
C VAL A 186 3.32 -18.76 12.71
N ASP A 187 2.52 -19.71 13.19
CA ASP A 187 1.21 -19.46 13.79
C ASP A 187 1.37 -18.47 14.95
N ILE A 188 0.89 -17.24 14.77
CA ILE A 188 0.54 -16.41 15.92
C ILE A 188 -0.83 -16.92 16.37
N GLU A 189 -0.83 -17.91 17.26
CA GLU A 189 -2.04 -18.32 17.96
C GLU A 189 -2.54 -17.13 18.79
N PHE A 190 -3.62 -16.50 18.31
CA PHE A 190 -4.44 -15.64 19.14
C PHE A 190 -5.14 -16.52 20.18
N VAL A 191 -4.59 -16.57 21.38
CA VAL A 191 -5.29 -17.10 22.56
C VAL A 191 -6.42 -16.11 22.86
N ALA A 192 -7.65 -16.50 22.52
CA ALA A 192 -8.83 -15.79 23.00
C ALA A 192 -8.84 -15.79 24.53
N PRO A 193 -9.21 -14.68 25.19
CA PRO A 193 -9.35 -14.67 26.64
C PRO A 193 -10.49 -15.62 27.03
N ASP A 194 -10.17 -16.53 27.96
CA ASP A 194 -11.08 -17.49 28.59
C ASP A 194 -12.29 -16.75 29.16
N ASP A 195 -13.45 -16.96 28.57
CA ASP A 195 -14.76 -16.57 29.09
C ASP A 195 -15.14 -17.45 30.29
N GLY A 196 -14.35 -17.28 31.35
CA GLY A 196 -14.54 -17.88 32.66
C GLY A 196 -15.76 -17.28 33.36
N ASN A 197 -16.89 -17.96 33.20
CA ASN A 197 -18.06 -17.83 34.06
C ASN A 197 -17.74 -18.36 35.48
N ALA A 198 -17.70 -17.46 36.47
CA ALA A 198 -17.97 -17.72 37.90
C ALA A 198 -18.32 -16.42 38.63
#